data_AF-A0A2P2KBJ2-F1
#
_entry.id   AF-A0A2P2KBJ2-F1
#
_cell.length_a   1.000
_cell.length_b   1.000
_cell.length_c   1.000
_cell.angle_alpha   90.00
_cell.angle_beta   90.00
_cell.angle_gamma   90.00
#
_symmetry.space_group_name_H-M   'P 1'
#
loop_
_entity.id
_entity.type
_entity.pdbx_description
1 polymer ?
#
loop_
_entity_poly.entity_id
_entity_poly.type
_entity_poly.pdbx_seq_one_letter_code
_entity_poly.pdbx_strand_id
1 'polypeptide(L)' 'MVEFYGLGVMKVDESLRAEDVEIYYDPAELFGGLLKGPTQSGCLRANK' A
#
# COMPACT_ATOMS: atom_id res chain seq x y z
N MET A 1 0.51 -10.28 -2.63
CA MET A 1 0.76 -9.30 -1.55
C MET A 1 0.53 -7.94 -2.17
N VAL A 2 -0.37 -7.12 -1.61
CA VAL A 2 -0.68 -5.77 -2.14
C VAL A 2 0.08 -4.77 -1.29
N GLU A 3 0.89 -3.95 -1.93
CA GLU A 3 1.67 -2.88 -1.32
C GLU A 3 1.19 -1.56 -1.92
N PHE A 4 1.02 -0.54 -1.09
CA PHE A 4 0.66 0.81 -1.51
C PHE A 4 1.57 1.81 -0.81
N TYR A 5 1.80 2.94 -1.46
CA TYR A 5 2.62 4.01 -0.90
C TYR A 5 1.71 5.14 -0.39
N GLY A 6 2.13 5.77 0.69
CA GLY A 6 1.38 6.85 1.31
C GLY A 6 2.26 7.67 2.24
N LEU A 7 1.71 8.80 2.68
CA LEU A 7 2.32 9.68 3.67
C LEU A 7 1.57 9.51 4.98
N GLY A 8 2.30 9.18 6.05
CA GLY A 8 1.79 9.17 7.41
C GLY A 8 2.33 10.35 8.20
N VAL A 9 1.45 11.17 8.77
CA VAL A 9 1.80 12.18 9.77
C VAL A 9 1.32 11.68 11.12
N MET A 10 2.22 11.61 12.10
CA MET A 10 1.89 11.13 13.44
C MET A 10 2.25 12.19 14.47
N LYS A 11 1.26 12.57 15.29
CA LYS A 11 1.46 13.42 16.45
C LYS A 11 1.84 12.56 17.65
N VAL A 12 2.93 12.91 18.31
CA VAL A 12 3.43 12.23 19.50
C VAL A 12 3.44 13.16 20.70
N ASP A 13 3.14 12.59 21.88
CA ASP A 13 3.22 13.27 23.16
C ASP A 13 4.65 13.31 23.72
N GLU A 14 4.79 13.94 24.89
CA GLU A 14 6.08 14.07 25.61
C GLU A 14 6.68 12.71 26.01
N SER A 15 5.86 11.66 26.09
CA SER A 15 6.29 10.28 26.38
C SER A 15 6.53 9.43 25.12
N LEU A 16 6.58 10.07 23.95
CA LEU A 16 6.73 9.45 22.62
C LEU A 16 5.57 8.50 22.26
N ARG A 17 4.39 8.67 22.87
CA ARG A 17 3.19 7.91 22.51
C ARG A 17 2.44 8.63 21.42
N ALA A 18 1.90 7.86 20.47
CA ALA A 18 1.07 8.40 19.41
C ALA A 18 -0.26 8.91 20.01
N GLU A 19 -0.53 10.21 19.81
CA GLU A 19 -1.83 10.81 20.15
C GLU A 19 -2.78 10.78 18.96
N ASP A 20 -2.27 11.07 17.76
CA ASP A 20 -3.06 11.18 16.53
C ASP A 20 -2.26 10.73 15.31
N VAL A 21 -2.94 10.16 14.33
CA VAL A 21 -2.33 9.61 13.11
C VAL A 21 -3.20 9.95 11.90
N GLU A 22 -2.63 10.68 10.97
CA GLU A 22 -3.24 10.97 9.67
C GLU A 22 -2.49 10.22 8.57
N ILE A 23 -3.22 9.44 7.77
CA ILE A 23 -2.65 8.67 6.66
C ILE A 23 -3.28 9.16 5.36
N TYR A 24 -2.43 9.69 4.49
CA TYR A 24 -2.79 10.14 3.16
C TYR A 24 -2.25 9.14 2.14
N TYR A 25 -3.14 8.51 1.41
CA TYR A 25 -2.80 7.57 0.34
C TYR A 25 -3.72 7.80 -0.86
N ASP A 26 -3.26 7.43 -2.06
CA ASP A 26 -4.10 7.43 -3.25
C ASP A 26 -4.94 6.14 -3.27
N PRO A 27 -6.28 6.22 -3.19
CA PRO A 27 -7.13 5.03 -3.27
C PRO A 27 -6.93 4.25 -4.56
N ALA A 28 -6.60 4.93 -5.67
CA ALA A 28 -6.40 4.29 -6.97
C ALA A 28 -5.19 3.35 -6.99
N GLU A 29 -4.15 3.59 -6.18
CA GLU A 29 -3.02 2.64 -6.05
C GLU A 29 -3.44 1.35 -5.35
N LEU A 30 -4.28 1.46 -4.32
CA LEU A 30 -4.83 0.32 -3.59
C LEU A 30 -5.63 -0.60 -4.53
N PHE A 31 -6.49 0.01 -5.35
CA PHE A 31 -7.31 -0.70 -6.31
C PHE A 31 -6.53 -1.13 -7.55
N GLY A 32 -5.51 -0.38 -7.98
CA GLY A 32 -4.62 -0.73 -9.07
C GLY A 32 -3.83 -2.00 -8.80
N GLY A 33 -3.36 -2.20 -7.56
CA GLY A 33 -2.70 -3.43 -7.12
C GLY A 33 -3.65 -4.63 -7.01
N LEU A 34 -4.91 -4.40 -6.61
CA LEU A 34 -5.95 -5.43 -6.54
C LEU A 34 -6.45 -5.86 -7.95
N LEU A 35 -6.61 -4.90 -8.87
CA LEU A 35 -7.15 -5.14 -10.22
C LEU A 35 -6.09 -5.60 -11.23
N LYS A 36 -4.79 -5.35 -11.01
CA LYS A 36 -3.73 -5.83 -11.91
C LYS A 36 -3.57 -7.36 -11.91
N GLY A 37 -4.24 -8.07 -11.00
CA GLY A 37 -4.03 -9.49 -10.82
C GLY A 37 -2.59 -9.79 -10.39
N PRO A 38 -2.27 -11.03 -10.00
CA PRO A 38 -0.89 -11.38 -9.74
C PRO A 38 -0.10 -11.22 -11.04
N THR A 39 0.80 -10.24 -11.10
CA THR A 39 1.94 -10.34 -12.01
C THR A 39 2.74 -11.52 -11.51
N GLN A 40 2.53 -12.69 -12.13
CA GLN A 40 3.45 -13.81 -12.00
C GLN A 40 4.79 -13.34 -12.56
N SER A 41 5.59 -12.71 -11.71
CA SER A 41 7.02 -12.57 -11.92
C SER A 41 7.60 -13.98 -11.87
N GLY A 42 7.55 -14.65 -13.03
CA GLY A 42 8.17 -15.95 -13.25
C GLY A 42 7.25 -17.07 -13.75
N CYS A 43 6.56 -16.91 -14.90
CA CYS A 43 6.47 -17.96 -15.92
C CYS A 43 5.72 -17.45 -17.17
N LEU A 44 6.43 -17.24 -18.27
CA LEU A 44 5.81 -17.35 -19.60
C LEU A 44 5.51 -18.84 -19.84
N ARG A 45 4.31 -19.30 -19.47
CA ARG A 45 3.66 -20.42 -20.15
C ARG A 45 2.55 -19.86 -21.00
N ALA A 46 2.93 -19.41 -22.19
CA ALA A 46 2.01 -19.32 -23.31
C ALA A 46 1.50 -20.73 -23.63
N ASN A 47 0.20 -20.95 -23.48
CA ASN A 47 -0.54 -22.05 -24.10
C ASN A 47 -2.03 -21.65 -24.09
N LYS A 48 -2.51 -21.01 -25.14
CA LYS A 48 -3.09 -21.66 -26.32
C LYS A 48 -3.49 -20.60 -27.33
#